data_AF-A0A953M7E5-F1
#
_entry.id   AF-A0A953M7E5-F1
#
_cell.length_a   1.000
_cell.length_b   1.000
_cell.length_c   1.000
_cell.angle_alpha   90.00
_cell.angle_beta   90.00
_cell.angle_gamma   90.00
#
_symmetry.space_group_name_H-M   'P 1'
#
loop_
_entity.id
_entity.type
_entity.pdbx_description
1 polymer ?
#
loop_
_entity_poly.entity_id
_entity_poly.type
_entity_poly.pdbx_seq_one_letter_code
_entity_poly.pdbx_strand_id
1 'polypeptide(L)'
;LIRILGRLLKRKDRLDAILIETTGLANPAPVAQTFFTDDEMKTRFRLDAIVTVVDSKHVLQHLDLEDEAQKQVAFADVILLNKTELVTPAELDALETRIRGMNAVAKIHRTQNCDLPLDRVLDVGAFNLSRATELDPQFLDTEYPFEWAGAYPLKAGTHELVIGHDDDHEHDHSHEGCDHDHHHDHNENELDVVIMPVKSLDETDIATSREAAVTVFSDWETRLKAGDPVLPGTSLNRLLLNEGNGKFPLKIAHDGHYLVFEACGEHPLHIYQDGAIVKPVWQQDFHAAHTHNDSVTSVGISVPGDLDGKRLNDWISELLRVKGGDIYRMKGVLAVKGTNKRLVFQGVHMLFDAKFDREWTAGEPRQNTLVFIGRNLDRPALTEAFKACLA
;
A
#
# COMPACT_ATOMS: atom_id res chain seq x y z
N LEU A 1 -8.81 4.10 8.97
CA LEU A 1 -9.32 3.41 10.18
C LEU A 1 -10.21 4.31 11.07
N ILE A 2 -9.71 5.46 11.52
CA ILE A 2 -10.37 6.41 12.44
C ILE A 2 -11.85 6.66 12.11
N ARG A 3 -12.17 6.99 10.85
CA ARG A 3 -13.56 7.22 10.39
C ARG A 3 -14.51 6.06 10.69
N ILE A 4 -14.03 4.82 10.59
CA ILE A 4 -14.83 3.61 10.86
C ILE A 4 -15.05 3.46 12.37
N LEU A 5 -13.99 3.60 13.16
CA LEU A 5 -14.07 3.54 14.62
C LEU A 5 -15.00 4.62 15.18
N GLY A 6 -14.93 5.85 14.67
CA GLY A 6 -15.84 6.94 15.03
C GLY A 6 -17.31 6.66 14.68
N ARG A 7 -17.59 5.90 13.61
CA ARG A 7 -18.97 5.43 13.31
C ARG A 7 -19.41 4.34 14.26
N LEU A 8 -18.51 3.43 14.65
CA LEU A 8 -18.81 2.38 15.63
C LEU A 8 -19.15 2.96 17.00
N LEU A 9 -18.48 4.03 17.43
CA LEU A 9 -18.80 4.74 18.68
C LEU A 9 -20.21 5.35 18.71
N LYS A 10 -20.81 5.62 17.55
CA LYS A 10 -22.16 6.20 17.44
C LYS A 10 -23.27 5.15 17.41
N ARG A 11 -22.92 3.85 17.42
CA ARG A 11 -23.92 2.78 17.50
C ARG A 11 -24.63 2.80 18.85
N LYS A 12 -25.92 2.46 18.84
CA LYS A 12 -26.72 2.30 20.07
C LYS A 12 -26.30 1.07 20.86
N ASP A 13 -25.96 -0.01 20.16
CA ASP A 13 -25.45 -1.24 20.76
C ASP A 13 -23.95 -1.07 21.01
N ARG A 14 -23.53 -1.29 22.26
CA ARG A 14 -22.12 -1.22 22.63
C ARG A 14 -21.42 -2.51 22.22
N LEU A 15 -20.21 -2.36 21.69
CA LEU A 15 -19.31 -3.47 21.40
C LEU A 15 -18.33 -3.62 22.56
N ASP A 16 -18.08 -4.84 22.99
CA ASP A 16 -17.10 -5.15 24.02
C ASP A 16 -15.67 -5.26 23.44
N ALA A 17 -15.56 -5.74 22.20
CA ALA A 17 -14.30 -5.87 21.48
C ALA A 17 -14.45 -5.55 19.99
N ILE A 18 -13.36 -5.15 19.35
CA ILE A 18 -13.24 -4.94 17.91
C ILE A 18 -12.03 -5.73 17.44
N LEU A 19 -12.22 -6.63 16.47
CA LEU A 19 -11.13 -7.30 15.77
C LEU A 19 -10.86 -6.53 14.47
N ILE A 20 -9.62 -6.13 14.27
CA ILE A 20 -9.16 -5.46 13.05
C ILE A 20 -8.30 -6.47 12.29
N GLU A 21 -8.82 -6.95 11.18
CA GLU A 21 -8.05 -7.77 10.24
C GLU A 21 -7.21 -6.84 9.36
N THR A 22 -5.90 -7.03 9.38
CA THR A 22 -4.96 -6.42 8.45
C THR A 22 -4.71 -7.41 7.30
N THR A 23 -4.65 -6.93 6.07
CA THR A 23 -4.53 -7.82 4.90
C THR A 23 -3.11 -8.39 4.79
N GLY A 24 -2.94 -9.70 4.70
CA GLY A 24 -1.70 -10.38 4.28
C GLY A 24 -0.43 -9.80 4.91
N LEU A 25 0.34 -9.06 4.10
CA LEU A 25 1.61 -8.41 4.44
C LEU A 25 1.46 -6.98 4.97
N ALA A 26 0.36 -6.66 5.66
CA ALA A 26 0.20 -5.33 6.23
C ALA A 26 0.97 -5.22 7.55
N ASN A 27 1.74 -4.12 7.68
CA ASN A 27 2.40 -3.75 8.93
C ASN A 27 1.35 -3.46 10.01
N PRO A 28 1.39 -4.14 11.17
CA PRO A 28 0.48 -3.86 12.27
C PRO A 28 0.77 -2.52 12.95
N ALA A 29 1.97 -1.94 12.78
CA ALA A 29 2.39 -0.73 13.49
C ALA A 29 1.51 0.51 13.17
N PRO A 30 1.21 0.88 11.91
CA PRO A 30 0.36 2.05 11.63
C PRO A 30 -1.07 1.94 12.19
N VAL A 31 -1.58 0.71 12.22
CA VAL A 31 -2.89 0.41 12.80
C VAL A 31 -2.84 0.57 14.32
N ALA A 32 -1.79 0.05 14.96
CA ALA A 32 -1.59 0.16 16.40
C ALA A 32 -1.34 1.61 16.85
N GLN A 33 -0.50 2.36 16.12
CA GLN A 33 -0.20 3.78 16.34
C GLN A 33 -1.45 4.64 16.50
N THR A 34 -2.46 4.39 15.66
CA THR A 34 -3.74 5.13 15.67
C THR A 34 -4.36 5.20 17.09
N PHE A 35 -4.13 4.19 17.93
CA PHE A 35 -4.68 4.15 19.30
C PHE A 35 -3.85 4.93 20.33
N PHE A 36 -2.69 5.44 19.96
CA PHE A 36 -1.76 6.18 20.82
C PHE A 36 -1.55 7.63 20.39
N THR A 37 -1.63 7.90 19.08
CA THR A 37 -1.41 9.23 18.49
C THR A 37 -2.68 10.07 18.39
N ASP A 38 -3.86 9.44 18.25
CA ASP A 38 -5.15 10.13 18.18
C ASP A 38 -5.81 10.24 19.57
N ASP A 39 -6.07 11.47 20.04
CA ASP A 39 -6.63 11.75 21.37
C ASP A 39 -8.05 11.18 21.57
N GLU A 40 -8.89 11.21 20.53
CA GLU A 40 -10.24 10.68 20.59
C GLU A 40 -10.19 9.15 20.71
N MET A 41 -9.35 8.50 19.90
CA MET A 41 -9.19 7.05 19.92
C MET A 41 -8.60 6.58 21.24
N LYS A 42 -7.55 7.22 21.74
CA LYS A 42 -6.89 6.90 23.00
C LYS A 42 -7.80 6.96 24.22
N THR A 43 -8.76 7.89 24.20
CA THR A 43 -9.73 8.05 25.31
C THR A 43 -10.85 7.01 25.25
N ARG A 44 -11.15 6.47 24.06
CA ARG A 44 -12.35 5.66 23.81
C ARG A 44 -12.07 4.18 23.58
N PHE A 45 -10.85 3.84 23.18
CA PHE A 45 -10.41 2.50 22.84
C PHE A 45 -9.09 2.19 23.55
N ARG A 46 -8.83 0.89 23.74
CA ARG A 46 -7.55 0.36 24.20
C ARG A 46 -7.15 -0.74 23.24
N LEU A 47 -5.91 -0.70 22.74
CA LEU A 47 -5.34 -1.81 22.00
C LEU A 47 -5.06 -2.96 22.98
N ASP A 48 -5.67 -4.12 22.73
CA ASP A 48 -5.60 -5.27 23.64
C ASP A 48 -4.38 -6.16 23.36
N ALA A 49 -4.22 -6.58 22.10
CA ALA A 49 -3.13 -7.41 21.64
C ALA A 49 -2.98 -7.32 20.11
N ILE A 50 -1.76 -7.55 19.64
CA ILE A 50 -1.47 -7.90 18.25
C ILE A 50 -1.43 -9.43 18.15
N VAL A 51 -2.29 -10.01 17.31
CA VAL A 51 -2.40 -11.45 17.11
C VAL A 51 -1.92 -11.81 15.71
N THR A 52 -0.89 -12.64 15.62
CA THR A 52 -0.30 -13.07 14.35
C THR A 52 -0.60 -14.54 14.11
N VAL A 53 -1.24 -14.85 12.98
CA VAL A 53 -1.51 -16.22 12.55
C VAL A 53 -0.40 -16.68 11.62
N VAL A 54 0.29 -17.75 12.02
CA VAL A 54 1.44 -18.29 11.31
C VAL A 54 1.08 -19.61 10.66
N ASP A 55 1.24 -19.70 9.33
CA ASP A 55 1.15 -20.96 8.60
C ASP A 55 2.38 -21.82 8.89
N SER A 56 2.20 -22.87 9.68
CA SER A 56 3.30 -23.72 10.14
C SER A 56 4.00 -24.48 9.01
N LYS A 57 3.34 -24.67 7.86
CA LYS A 57 3.91 -25.37 6.72
C LYS A 57 4.80 -24.47 5.86
N HIS A 58 4.41 -23.20 5.70
CA HIS A 58 5.01 -22.31 4.70
C HIS A 58 5.87 -21.18 5.29
N VAL A 59 5.65 -20.78 6.55
CA VAL A 59 6.24 -19.55 7.12
C VAL A 59 7.76 -19.49 7.02
N LEU A 60 8.47 -20.62 7.10
CA LEU A 60 9.93 -20.65 7.03
C LEU A 60 10.47 -20.10 5.69
N GLN A 61 9.69 -20.23 4.61
CA GLN A 61 10.06 -19.68 3.31
C GLN A 61 9.94 -18.16 3.26
N HIS A 62 9.14 -17.57 4.15
CA HIS A 62 8.88 -16.13 4.21
C HIS A 62 9.76 -15.42 5.24
N LEU A 63 10.05 -16.06 6.37
CA LEU A 63 10.80 -15.42 7.47
C LEU A 63 12.21 -14.99 7.10
N ASP A 64 12.87 -15.64 6.12
CA ASP A 64 14.22 -15.25 5.68
C ASP A 64 14.20 -14.25 4.50
N LEU A 65 13.05 -14.06 3.86
CA LEU A 65 12.93 -13.29 2.63
C LEU A 65 12.11 -12.02 2.83
N GLU A 66 11.18 -11.98 3.78
CA GLU A 66 10.21 -10.89 3.89
C GLU A 66 10.36 -10.20 5.26
N ASP A 67 10.86 -8.97 5.25
CA ASP A 67 10.99 -8.13 6.45
C ASP A 67 9.65 -7.98 7.18
N GLU A 68 8.57 -7.93 6.42
CA GLU A 68 7.21 -7.79 6.94
C GLU A 68 6.75 -9.01 7.73
N ALA A 69 7.06 -10.23 7.27
CA ALA A 69 6.75 -11.44 8.01
C ALA A 69 7.53 -11.50 9.34
N GLN A 70 8.78 -11.02 9.34
CA GLN A 70 9.58 -10.89 10.57
C GLN A 70 8.97 -9.85 11.51
N LYS A 71 8.63 -8.66 11.02
CA LYS A 71 7.99 -7.57 11.79
C LYS A 71 6.68 -8.05 12.40
N GLN A 72 5.80 -8.70 11.64
CA GLN A 72 4.54 -9.25 12.12
C GLN A 72 4.72 -10.27 13.26
N VAL A 73 5.77 -11.11 13.20
CA VAL A 73 6.11 -12.05 14.28
C VAL A 73 6.73 -11.31 15.47
N ALA A 74 7.58 -10.32 15.24
CA ALA A 74 8.26 -9.55 16.27
C ALA A 74 7.29 -8.68 17.10
N PHE A 75 6.31 -8.04 16.46
CA PHE A 75 5.32 -7.20 17.14
C PHE A 75 4.20 -8.00 17.83
N ALA A 76 4.04 -9.29 17.51
CA ALA A 76 2.97 -10.11 18.05
C ALA A 76 3.02 -10.23 19.58
N ASP A 77 1.85 -10.11 20.20
CA ASP A 77 1.62 -10.49 21.59
C ASP A 77 1.19 -11.95 21.71
N VAL A 78 0.43 -12.42 20.72
CA VAL A 78 -0.08 -13.78 20.60
C VAL A 78 0.22 -14.29 19.21
N ILE A 79 0.81 -15.47 19.12
CA ILE A 79 1.11 -16.16 17.87
C ILE A 79 0.33 -17.45 17.81
N LEU A 80 -0.47 -17.63 16.76
CA LEU A 80 -1.14 -18.88 16.47
C LEU A 80 -0.34 -19.64 15.40
N LEU A 81 0.41 -20.67 15.82
CA LEU A 81 0.98 -21.64 14.88
C LEU A 81 -0.18 -22.49 14.37
N ASN A 82 -0.68 -22.17 13.17
CA ASN A 82 -1.82 -22.82 12.55
C ASN A 82 -1.37 -23.80 11.47
N LYS A 83 -2.29 -24.69 11.06
CA LYS A 83 -2.04 -25.79 10.12
C LYS A 83 -1.02 -26.81 10.62
N THR A 84 -1.03 -27.06 11.93
CA THR A 84 -0.07 -27.95 12.59
C THR A 84 -0.19 -29.41 12.12
N GLU A 85 -1.32 -29.78 11.52
CA GLU A 85 -1.56 -31.08 10.89
C GLU A 85 -0.76 -31.31 9.59
N LEU A 86 -0.22 -30.26 8.97
CA LEU A 86 0.55 -30.34 7.71
C LEU A 86 2.07 -30.52 7.92
N VAL A 87 2.52 -30.51 9.17
CA VAL A 87 3.93 -30.62 9.56
C VAL A 87 4.11 -31.72 10.60
N THR A 88 5.31 -32.29 10.63
CA THR A 88 5.70 -33.25 11.66
C THR A 88 5.92 -32.56 13.01
N PRO A 89 5.80 -33.27 14.14
CA PRO A 89 6.09 -32.70 15.46
C PRO A 89 7.49 -32.07 15.56
N ALA A 90 8.49 -32.70 14.95
CA ALA A 90 9.86 -32.18 14.96
C ALA A 90 10.01 -30.88 14.16
N GLU A 91 9.36 -30.77 12.99
CA GLU A 91 9.33 -29.51 12.21
C GLU A 91 8.62 -28.40 12.99
N LEU A 92 7.52 -28.72 13.67
CA LEU A 92 6.76 -27.77 14.48
C LEU A 92 7.56 -27.27 15.69
N ASP A 93 8.28 -28.17 16.38
CA ASP A 93 9.16 -27.82 17.49
C ASP A 93 10.32 -26.92 17.03
N ALA A 94 10.90 -27.21 15.85
CA ALA A 94 11.94 -26.38 15.25
C ALA A 94 11.41 -24.99 14.87
N LEU A 95 10.21 -24.93 14.28
CA LEU A 95 9.55 -23.66 13.96
C LEU A 95 9.26 -22.83 15.21
N GLU A 96 8.69 -23.45 16.25
CA GLU A 96 8.43 -22.76 17.51
C GLU A 96 9.70 -22.22 18.14
N THR A 97 10.80 -23.00 18.11
CA THR A 97 12.12 -22.56 18.58
C THR A 97 12.61 -21.34 17.79
N ARG A 98 12.45 -21.35 16.47
CA ARG A 98 12.82 -20.22 15.61
C ARG A 98 11.99 -18.96 15.92
N ILE A 99 10.67 -19.11 16.06
CA ILE A 99 9.76 -18.02 16.42
C ILE A 99 10.09 -17.46 17.80
N ARG A 100 10.44 -18.30 18.78
CA ARG A 100 10.91 -17.87 20.09
C ARG A 100 12.22 -17.08 20.02
N GLY A 101 13.09 -17.41 19.07
CA GLY A 101 14.32 -16.65 18.81
C GLY A 101 14.05 -15.24 18.31
N MET A 102 12.98 -15.04 17.52
CA MET A 102 12.56 -13.72 17.04
C MET A 102 11.72 -12.96 18.08
N ASN A 103 10.83 -13.65 18.77
CA ASN A 103 9.93 -13.08 19.76
C ASN A 103 9.81 -14.00 20.98
N ALA A 104 10.64 -13.72 21.98
CA ALA A 104 10.69 -14.51 23.21
C ALA A 104 9.45 -14.34 24.09
N VAL A 105 8.72 -13.22 23.95
CA VAL A 105 7.66 -12.80 24.88
C VAL A 105 6.25 -13.17 24.43
N ALA A 106 6.03 -13.39 23.13
CA ALA A 106 4.71 -13.75 22.61
C ALA A 106 4.18 -15.05 23.23
N LYS A 107 2.86 -15.10 23.47
CA LYS A 107 2.18 -16.35 23.80
C LYS A 107 1.98 -17.15 22.52
N ILE A 108 2.52 -18.37 22.46
CA ILE A 108 2.43 -19.22 21.27
C ILE A 108 1.37 -20.29 21.51
N HIS A 109 0.44 -20.44 20.58
CA HIS A 109 -0.57 -21.49 20.57
C HIS A 109 -0.44 -22.34 19.30
N ARG A 110 -0.28 -23.64 19.47
CA ARG A 110 -0.40 -24.62 18.37
C ARG A 110 -1.88 -24.87 18.11
N THR A 111 -2.31 -24.70 16.87
CA THR A 111 -3.72 -24.74 16.48
C THR A 111 -3.92 -25.48 15.15
N GLN A 112 -5.15 -25.94 14.94
CA GLN A 112 -5.65 -26.43 13.66
C GLN A 112 -6.90 -25.62 13.32
N ASN A 113 -6.99 -25.05 12.13
CA ASN A 113 -8.06 -24.12 11.75
C ASN A 113 -8.24 -22.93 12.71
N CYS A 114 -7.17 -22.50 13.38
CA CYS A 114 -7.19 -21.49 14.46
C CYS A 114 -8.16 -21.84 15.61
N ASP A 115 -8.48 -23.12 15.83
CA ASP A 115 -9.39 -23.54 16.89
C ASP A 115 -8.76 -23.32 18.26
N LEU A 116 -9.25 -22.31 18.97
CA LEU A 116 -8.79 -21.89 20.28
C LEU A 116 -9.88 -21.06 20.98
N PRO A 117 -10.00 -21.15 22.32
CA PRO A 117 -10.92 -20.30 23.08
C PRO A 117 -10.66 -18.80 22.85
N LEU A 118 -11.74 -18.04 22.67
CA LEU A 118 -11.66 -16.62 22.30
C LEU A 118 -10.96 -15.75 23.36
N ASP A 119 -11.04 -16.15 24.63
CA ASP A 119 -10.37 -15.49 25.77
C ASP A 119 -8.84 -15.63 25.75
N ARG A 120 -8.28 -16.36 24.78
CA ARG A 120 -6.83 -16.44 24.53
C ARG A 120 -6.33 -15.44 23.51
N VAL A 121 -7.22 -14.77 22.78
CA VAL A 121 -6.89 -13.77 21.75
C VAL A 121 -7.59 -12.43 21.96
N LEU A 122 -8.69 -12.40 22.72
CA LEU A 122 -9.42 -11.18 23.08
C LEU A 122 -9.39 -10.95 24.59
N ASP A 123 -9.27 -9.67 24.98
CA ASP A 123 -9.15 -9.18 26.36
C ASP A 123 -7.99 -9.81 27.15
N VAL A 124 -6.88 -10.05 26.46
CA VAL A 124 -5.67 -10.63 27.07
C VAL A 124 -4.77 -9.58 27.73
N GLY A 125 -5.00 -8.30 27.42
CA GLY A 125 -4.24 -7.16 27.95
C GLY A 125 -2.74 -7.26 27.70
N ALA A 126 -2.35 -7.81 26.55
CA ALA A 126 -0.97 -8.22 26.29
C ALA A 126 -0.13 -7.12 25.63
N PHE A 127 -0.76 -6.17 24.95
CA PHE A 127 -0.04 -5.11 24.24
C PHE A 127 0.75 -4.21 25.19
N ASN A 128 2.03 -3.99 24.86
CA ASN A 128 2.93 -3.13 25.62
C ASN A 128 3.63 -2.13 24.69
N LEU A 129 3.30 -0.84 24.84
CA LEU A 129 3.85 0.25 24.03
C LEU A 129 5.37 0.43 24.23
N SER A 130 5.87 0.27 25.45
CA SER A 130 7.32 0.38 25.72
C SER A 130 8.11 -0.68 24.96
N ARG A 131 7.57 -1.90 24.87
CA ARG A 131 8.21 -2.96 24.06
C ARG A 131 8.15 -2.67 22.57
N ALA A 132 7.00 -2.19 22.08
CA ALA A 132 6.86 -1.82 20.67
C ALA A 132 7.86 -0.72 20.28
N THR A 133 8.08 0.25 21.16
CA THR A 133 9.06 1.34 20.97
C THR A 133 10.52 0.92 21.19
N GLU A 134 10.79 -0.12 21.97
CA GLU A 134 12.15 -0.72 22.07
C GLU A 134 12.51 -1.51 20.81
N LEU A 135 11.54 -2.24 20.22
CA LEU A 135 11.72 -2.97 18.97
C LEU A 135 11.84 -2.03 17.78
N ASP A 136 11.08 -0.94 17.79
CA ASP A 136 11.09 0.10 16.77
C ASP A 136 10.99 1.48 17.45
N PRO A 137 12.10 2.20 17.61
CA PRO A 137 12.11 3.54 18.22
C PRO A 137 11.23 4.55 17.50
N GLN A 138 10.95 4.33 16.21
CA GLN A 138 10.10 5.16 15.37
C GLN A 138 8.64 4.66 15.37
N PHE A 139 8.29 3.70 16.24
CA PHE A 139 6.96 3.10 16.29
C PHE A 139 5.83 4.12 16.52
N LEU A 140 6.08 5.31 17.07
CA LEU A 140 5.06 6.36 17.24
C LEU A 140 5.12 7.44 16.16
N ASP A 141 6.11 7.37 15.28
CA ASP A 141 6.26 8.31 14.18
C ASP A 141 5.14 8.06 13.16
N THR A 142 4.59 9.15 12.63
CA THR A 142 3.51 9.05 11.65
C THR A 142 4.09 8.65 10.30
N GLU A 143 3.68 7.48 9.80
CA GLU A 143 4.02 7.06 8.44
C GLU A 143 3.21 7.86 7.41
N TYR A 144 3.89 8.29 6.35
CA TYR A 144 3.30 8.98 5.20
C TYR A 144 3.48 8.14 3.94
N PRO A 145 2.55 8.22 2.96
CA PRO A 145 2.66 7.51 1.68
C PRO A 145 3.66 8.19 0.71
N PHE A 146 4.49 9.10 1.22
CA PHE A 146 5.50 9.85 0.50
C PHE A 146 6.73 10.01 1.38
N GLU A 147 7.89 10.09 0.74
CA GLU A 147 9.22 10.14 1.37
C GLU A 147 9.81 11.54 1.37
N TRP A 148 9.32 12.41 0.49
CA TRP A 148 9.81 13.77 0.38
C TRP A 148 8.68 14.76 0.10
N ALA A 149 8.80 15.98 0.62
CA ALA A 149 8.01 17.10 0.15
C ALA A 149 8.83 18.38 0.02
N GLY A 150 8.48 19.20 -0.98
CA GLY A 150 9.06 20.53 -1.18
C GLY A 150 8.05 21.56 -1.65
N ALA A 151 8.17 22.78 -1.13
CA ALA A 151 7.33 23.90 -1.50
C ALA A 151 8.03 24.80 -2.53
N TYR A 152 7.42 24.97 -3.71
CA TYR A 152 7.96 25.76 -4.81
C TYR A 152 7.14 27.03 -5.02
N PRO A 153 7.78 28.22 -5.13
CA PRO A 153 7.11 29.43 -5.56
C PRO A 153 6.96 29.42 -7.08
N LEU A 154 5.75 29.17 -7.57
CA LEU A 154 5.46 29.04 -9.00
C LEU A 154 4.49 30.14 -9.47
N LYS A 155 4.74 30.66 -10.66
CA LYS A 155 3.83 31.60 -11.35
C LYS A 155 2.77 30.84 -12.14
N ALA A 156 1.64 31.48 -12.42
CA ALA A 156 0.67 30.97 -13.36
C ALA A 156 1.31 30.77 -14.74
N GLY A 157 1.16 29.58 -15.31
CA GLY A 157 1.84 29.22 -16.54
C GLY A 157 1.99 27.72 -16.73
N THR A 158 2.70 27.34 -17.79
CA THR A 158 3.15 25.96 -18.00
C THR A 158 4.65 25.92 -17.76
N HIS A 159 5.04 25.13 -16.76
CA HIS A 159 6.42 24.88 -16.37
C HIS A 159 6.80 23.45 -16.77
N GLU A 160 8.07 23.10 -16.62
CA GLU A 160 8.54 21.75 -16.91
C GLU A 160 8.95 21.05 -15.61
N LEU A 161 8.29 19.92 -15.32
CA LEU A 161 8.68 18.99 -14.28
C LEU A 161 9.58 17.93 -14.92
N VAL A 162 10.83 17.87 -14.49
CA VAL A 162 11.85 16.95 -14.99
C VAL A 162 12.24 16.00 -13.87
N ILE A 163 12.17 14.70 -14.15
CA ILE A 163 12.62 13.62 -13.27
C ILE A 163 13.86 13.00 -13.91
N GLY A 164 14.91 12.78 -13.12
CA GLY A 164 16.16 12.16 -13.56
C GLY A 164 17.28 13.16 -13.90
N HIS A 165 18.42 12.65 -14.36
CA HIS A 165 19.59 13.46 -14.70
C HIS A 165 19.49 13.98 -16.15
N ASP A 166 19.51 15.31 -16.34
CA ASP A 166 19.75 15.90 -17.66
C ASP A 166 21.24 15.69 -18.00
N ASP A 167 21.54 14.93 -19.06
CA ASP A 167 22.88 14.61 -19.58
C ASP A 167 23.72 15.83 -20.04
N ASP A 168 23.33 17.08 -19.72
CA ASP A 168 23.88 18.27 -20.40
C ASP A 168 24.57 19.32 -19.53
N HIS A 169 24.74 19.16 -18.21
CA HIS A 169 25.56 20.12 -17.44
C HIS A 169 26.38 19.51 -16.29
N GLU A 170 27.70 19.45 -16.48
CA GLU A 170 28.71 19.32 -15.42
C GLU A 170 28.59 20.48 -14.42
N HIS A 171 27.91 20.32 -13.28
CA HIS A 171 28.14 21.16 -12.10
C HIS A 171 27.79 20.44 -10.77
N ASP A 172 28.81 19.85 -10.17
CA ASP A 172 29.17 19.92 -8.74
C ASP A 172 28.02 19.93 -7.71
N HIS A 173 27.44 18.74 -7.47
CA HIS A 173 26.81 18.45 -6.19
C HIS A 173 27.74 17.54 -5.37
N SER A 174 28.56 18.18 -4.53
CA SER A 174 29.18 17.50 -3.41
C SER A 174 28.09 17.10 -2.43
N HIS A 175 27.66 15.84 -2.52
CA HIS A 175 27.05 15.15 -1.39
C HIS A 175 28.13 14.94 -0.33
N GLU A 176 28.40 15.96 0.49
CA GLU A 176 29.14 15.73 1.73
C GLU A 176 28.25 14.92 2.68
N GLY A 177 28.48 13.61 2.66
CA GLY A 177 28.22 12.72 3.79
C GLY A 177 26.85 12.07 3.82
N CYS A 178 26.64 11.09 2.93
CA CYS A 178 25.96 9.83 3.25
C CYS A 178 26.13 8.90 2.04
N ASP A 179 27.26 8.19 1.99
CA ASP A 179 27.39 6.97 1.18
C ASP A 179 26.47 5.91 1.80
N HIS A 180 25.22 5.89 1.34
CA HIS A 180 24.36 4.74 1.51
C HIS A 180 23.92 4.29 0.11
N ASP A 181 24.62 3.29 -0.41
CA ASP A 181 24.14 2.44 -1.49
C ASP A 181 22.84 1.76 -1.02
N HIS A 182 21.71 2.44 -1.21
CA HIS A 182 20.41 1.83 -1.03
C HIS A 182 19.89 1.39 -2.40
N HIS A 183 20.10 0.12 -2.71
CA HIS A 183 19.37 -0.57 -3.76
C HIS A 183 17.90 -0.64 -3.35
N HIS A 184 17.12 0.30 -3.84
CA HIS A 184 15.66 0.28 -3.83
C HIS A 184 15.24 -0.16 -5.24
N ASP A 185 14.42 -1.21 -5.36
CA ASP A 185 13.94 -1.72 -6.66
C ASP A 185 12.46 -1.31 -6.82
N HIS A 186 12.22 -0.01 -6.60
CA HIS A 186 11.07 0.66 -7.19
C HIS A 186 11.20 0.51 -8.72
N ASN A 187 10.07 0.38 -9.43
CA ASN A 187 10.12 0.41 -10.88
C ASN A 187 10.71 1.77 -11.28
N GLU A 188 11.99 1.79 -11.69
CA GLU A 188 12.73 2.99 -12.15
C GLU A 188 11.97 3.78 -13.23
N ASN A 189 10.90 3.20 -13.77
CA ASN A 189 10.05 3.79 -14.79
C ASN A 189 8.68 4.30 -14.27
N GLU A 190 8.41 4.32 -12.96
CA GLU A 190 7.17 4.86 -12.39
C GLU A 190 7.45 5.69 -11.13
N LEU A 191 7.00 6.95 -11.10
CA LEU A 191 7.09 7.83 -9.91
C LEU A 191 5.72 8.40 -9.54
N ASP A 192 5.34 8.24 -8.28
CA ASP A 192 4.07 8.75 -7.75
C ASP A 192 4.25 10.14 -7.13
N VAL A 193 3.54 11.13 -7.67
CA VAL A 193 3.66 12.54 -7.29
C VAL A 193 2.28 13.16 -7.05
N VAL A 194 2.16 13.92 -5.96
CA VAL A 194 1.00 14.78 -5.67
C VAL A 194 1.47 16.23 -5.58
N ILE A 195 0.82 17.11 -6.34
CA ILE A 195 1.11 18.55 -6.33
C ILE A 195 -0.13 19.29 -5.86
N MET A 196 0.00 20.13 -4.84
CA MET A 196 -1.12 20.86 -4.27
C MET A 196 -0.74 22.33 -3.98
N PRO A 197 -1.64 23.29 -4.22
CA PRO A 197 -1.42 24.66 -3.76
C PRO A 197 -1.42 24.71 -2.23
N VAL A 198 -0.52 25.50 -1.65
CA VAL A 198 -0.50 25.79 -0.21
C VAL A 198 -0.69 27.28 0.01
N LYS A 199 -1.51 27.62 1.02
CA LYS A 199 -1.91 29.00 1.30
C LYS A 199 -0.75 29.84 1.83
N SER A 200 0.07 29.27 2.70
CA SER A 200 1.28 29.86 3.25
C SER A 200 2.28 28.76 3.61
N LEU A 201 3.50 29.14 3.99
CA LEU A 201 4.53 28.21 4.46
C LEU A 201 4.52 28.07 5.99
N ASP A 202 3.46 28.52 6.65
CA ASP A 202 3.28 28.29 8.09
C ASP A 202 2.97 26.80 8.33
N GLU A 203 3.49 26.23 9.41
CA GLU A 203 3.36 24.80 9.72
C GLU A 203 1.90 24.31 9.73
N THR A 204 0.95 25.15 10.12
CA THR A 204 -0.48 24.81 10.12
C THR A 204 -1.03 24.59 8.71
N ASP A 205 -0.64 25.42 7.74
CA ASP A 205 -1.08 25.30 6.35
C ASP A 205 -0.36 24.13 5.66
N ILE A 206 0.94 23.92 5.96
CA ILE A 206 1.72 22.77 5.47
C ILE A 206 1.11 21.45 5.98
N ALA A 207 0.84 21.35 7.29
CA ALA A 207 0.23 20.16 7.88
C ALA A 207 -1.15 19.84 7.26
N THR A 208 -1.95 20.88 6.99
CA THR A 208 -3.26 20.71 6.32
C THR A 208 -3.09 20.14 4.91
N SER A 209 -2.13 20.65 4.12
CA SER A 209 -1.82 20.11 2.80
C SER A 209 -1.25 18.69 2.85
N ARG A 210 -0.44 18.38 3.88
CA ARG A 210 0.11 17.03 4.12
C ARG A 210 -1.01 16.01 4.37
N GLU A 211 -1.99 16.34 5.21
CA GLU A 211 -3.17 15.46 5.44
C GLU A 211 -4.02 15.28 4.18
N ALA A 212 -4.16 16.35 3.38
CA ALA A 212 -4.85 16.26 2.10
C ALA A 212 -4.10 15.35 1.13
N ALA A 213 -2.76 15.45 1.06
CA ALA A 213 -1.92 14.59 0.23
C ALA A 213 -2.07 13.11 0.63
N VAL A 214 -2.04 12.76 1.93
CA VAL A 214 -2.28 11.39 2.41
C VAL A 214 -3.60 10.83 1.87
N THR A 215 -4.64 11.66 1.83
CA THR A 215 -5.95 11.27 1.30
C THR A 215 -5.89 11.03 -0.22
N VAL A 216 -5.20 11.90 -0.96
CA VAL A 216 -5.05 11.82 -2.42
C VAL A 216 -4.21 10.61 -2.85
N PHE A 217 -3.13 10.30 -2.13
CA PHE A 217 -2.32 9.10 -2.34
C PHE A 217 -3.10 7.80 -2.16
N SER A 218 -4.16 7.83 -1.35
CA SER A 218 -5.07 6.70 -1.17
C SER A 218 -6.21 6.64 -2.21
N ASP A 219 -6.25 7.59 -3.14
CA ASP A 219 -7.34 7.76 -4.10
C ASP A 219 -6.98 7.27 -5.52
N TRP A 220 -7.87 7.45 -6.50
CA TRP A 220 -7.63 6.98 -7.87
C TRP A 220 -6.40 7.63 -8.51
N GLU A 221 -5.54 6.81 -9.13
CA GLU A 221 -4.35 7.26 -9.86
C GLU A 221 -4.66 7.71 -11.29
N THR A 222 -3.93 8.71 -11.77
CA THR A 222 -3.84 9.08 -13.18
C THR A 222 -2.44 8.76 -13.68
N ARG A 223 -2.34 7.89 -14.69
CA ARG A 223 -1.05 7.53 -15.31
C ARG A 223 -0.71 8.51 -16.43
N LEU A 224 0.44 9.15 -16.35
CA LEU A 224 0.89 10.19 -17.27
C LEU A 224 2.18 9.75 -17.97
N LYS A 225 2.22 9.85 -19.30
CA LYS A 225 3.45 9.66 -20.08
C LYS A 225 4.20 10.98 -20.20
N ALA A 226 5.49 10.92 -20.53
CA ALA A 226 6.26 12.12 -20.85
C ALA A 226 5.51 12.99 -21.87
N GLY A 227 5.40 14.29 -21.58
CA GLY A 227 4.61 15.26 -22.35
C GLY A 227 3.14 15.42 -21.90
N ASP A 228 2.58 14.50 -21.13
CA ASP A 228 1.23 14.66 -20.57
C ASP A 228 1.23 15.71 -19.45
N PRO A 229 0.20 16.57 -19.37
CA PRO A 229 0.19 17.66 -18.40
C PRO A 229 -0.07 17.16 -16.98
N VAL A 230 0.79 17.55 -16.05
CA VAL A 230 0.57 17.40 -14.61
C VAL A 230 -0.24 18.59 -14.10
N LEU A 231 -1.35 18.30 -13.41
CA LEU A 231 -2.23 19.32 -12.84
C LEU A 231 -2.18 19.23 -11.31
N PRO A 232 -1.93 20.35 -10.61
CA PRO A 232 -2.12 20.38 -9.16
C PRO A 232 -3.59 20.09 -8.80
N GLY A 233 -3.83 19.27 -7.78
CA GLY A 233 -5.20 18.94 -7.39
C GLY A 233 -5.37 17.70 -6.52
N THR A 234 -6.53 17.07 -6.69
CA THR A 234 -7.03 15.99 -5.82
C THR A 234 -6.80 14.59 -6.40
N SER A 235 -5.81 14.41 -7.27
CA SER A 235 -5.54 13.13 -7.92
C SER A 235 -4.06 12.79 -7.85
N LEU A 236 -3.76 11.52 -7.57
CA LEU A 236 -2.41 10.99 -7.60
C LEU A 236 -1.92 10.91 -9.06
N ASN A 237 -0.75 11.48 -9.35
CA ASN A 237 -0.13 11.39 -10.67
C ASN A 237 0.96 10.33 -10.64
N ARG A 238 0.75 9.23 -11.37
CA ARG A 238 1.79 8.25 -11.63
C ARG A 238 2.50 8.61 -12.93
N LEU A 239 3.71 9.14 -12.81
CA LEU A 239 4.57 9.53 -13.91
C LEU A 239 5.24 8.28 -14.48
N LEU A 240 5.03 8.01 -15.77
CA LEU A 240 5.69 6.93 -16.48
C LEU A 240 7.01 7.46 -17.06
N LEU A 241 8.12 7.07 -16.43
CA LEU A 241 9.47 7.44 -16.82
C LEU A 241 10.03 6.45 -17.85
N ASN A 242 11.12 6.85 -18.49
CA ASN A 242 11.88 6.06 -19.44
C ASN A 242 13.33 6.01 -18.99
N GLU A 243 13.77 4.86 -18.47
CA GLU A 243 15.09 4.65 -17.86
C GLU A 243 15.36 5.68 -16.76
N GLY A 244 14.44 5.84 -15.79
CA GLY A 244 14.58 6.82 -14.70
C GLY A 244 14.27 8.27 -15.08
N ASN A 245 14.03 8.56 -16.37
CA ASN A 245 13.94 9.93 -16.87
C ASN A 245 12.55 10.29 -17.42
N GLY A 246 12.09 11.52 -17.19
CA GLY A 246 10.83 11.99 -17.75
C GLY A 246 10.64 13.50 -17.68
N LYS A 247 10.01 14.07 -18.72
CA LYS A 247 9.66 15.51 -18.78
C LYS A 247 8.15 15.67 -18.92
N PHE A 248 7.56 16.46 -18.03
CA PHE A 248 6.11 16.62 -17.91
C PHE A 248 5.73 18.11 -17.81
N PRO A 249 4.82 18.60 -18.66
CA PRO A 249 4.30 19.96 -18.52
C PRO A 249 3.51 20.14 -17.23
N LEU A 250 4.01 20.93 -16.29
CA LEU A 250 3.32 21.28 -15.05
C LEU A 250 2.47 22.54 -15.27
N LYS A 251 1.14 22.42 -15.24
CA LYS A 251 0.23 23.56 -15.47
C LYS A 251 -0.21 24.18 -14.15
N ILE A 252 0.23 25.40 -13.91
CA ILE A 252 -0.10 26.19 -12.73
C ILE A 252 -1.16 27.23 -13.09
N ALA A 253 -2.31 27.17 -12.42
CA ALA A 253 -3.44 28.06 -12.70
C ALA A 253 -3.26 29.47 -12.12
N HIS A 254 -2.60 29.59 -10.96
CA HIS A 254 -2.46 30.83 -10.21
C HIS A 254 -1.07 30.93 -9.60
N ASP A 255 -0.55 32.16 -9.48
CA ASP A 255 0.69 32.43 -8.76
C ASP A 255 0.53 31.98 -7.30
N GLY A 256 1.54 31.29 -6.75
CA GLY A 256 1.51 30.86 -5.36
C GLY A 256 2.61 29.87 -5.00
N HIS A 257 2.47 29.28 -3.81
CA HIS A 257 3.31 28.18 -3.37
C HIS A 257 2.61 26.86 -3.65
N TYR A 258 3.37 25.90 -4.15
CA TYR A 258 2.89 24.55 -4.44
C TYR A 258 3.76 23.55 -3.71
N LEU A 259 3.13 22.71 -2.90
CA LEU A 259 3.76 21.55 -2.29
C LEU A 259 3.76 20.41 -3.29
N VAL A 260 4.93 19.85 -3.51
CA VAL A 260 5.16 18.61 -4.25
C VAL A 260 5.46 17.53 -3.22
N PHE A 261 4.72 16.43 -3.27
CA PHE A 261 4.92 15.24 -2.44
C PHE A 261 5.32 14.09 -3.36
N GLU A 262 6.41 13.41 -3.01
CA GLU A 262 7.05 12.37 -3.82
C GLU A 262 7.14 11.05 -3.07
N ALA A 263 6.76 9.95 -3.73
CA ALA A 263 6.72 8.62 -3.13
C ALA A 263 8.08 7.91 -3.01
N CYS A 264 9.07 8.29 -3.81
CA CYS A 264 10.37 7.61 -3.87
C CYS A 264 11.47 8.62 -4.18
N GLY A 265 12.48 8.72 -3.32
CA GLY A 265 13.59 9.69 -3.44
C GLY A 265 14.74 9.29 -4.39
N GLU A 266 14.59 8.28 -5.23
CA GLU A 266 15.69 7.76 -6.07
C GLU A 266 16.05 8.64 -7.26
N HIS A 267 15.12 9.45 -7.76
CA HIS A 267 15.34 10.26 -8.97
C HIS A 267 15.24 11.74 -8.64
N PRO A 268 16.23 12.56 -9.02
CA PRO A 268 16.16 14.00 -8.75
C PRO A 268 14.97 14.62 -9.49
N LEU A 269 14.17 15.38 -8.73
CA LEU A 269 13.03 16.14 -9.24
C LEU A 269 13.41 17.62 -9.39
N HIS A 270 13.25 18.13 -10.61
CA HIS A 270 13.51 19.53 -10.95
C HIS A 270 12.29 20.19 -11.58
N ILE A 271 12.01 21.44 -11.20
CA ILE A 271 10.97 22.25 -11.83
C ILE A 271 11.64 23.43 -12.52
N TYR A 272 11.42 23.57 -13.84
CA TYR A 272 11.90 24.68 -14.63
C TYR A 272 10.78 25.67 -14.91
N GLN A 273 11.00 26.93 -14.52
CA GLN A 273 10.15 28.07 -14.85
C GLN A 273 10.95 29.02 -15.74
N ASP A 274 10.43 29.32 -16.93
CA ASP A 274 11.11 30.18 -17.92
C ASP A 274 12.53 29.71 -18.27
N GLY A 275 12.77 28.39 -18.26
CA GLY A 275 14.07 27.78 -18.55
C GLY A 275 15.09 27.79 -17.39
N ALA A 276 14.70 28.28 -16.20
CA ALA A 276 15.54 28.26 -15.00
C ALA A 276 14.99 27.30 -13.94
N ILE A 277 15.89 26.58 -13.26
CA ILE A 277 15.53 25.70 -12.15
C ILE A 277 14.98 26.53 -10.99
N VAL A 278 13.77 26.21 -10.55
CA VAL A 278 13.16 26.74 -9.33
C VAL A 278 13.56 25.83 -8.18
N LYS A 279 14.20 26.39 -7.15
CA LYS A 279 14.52 25.65 -5.93
C LYS A 279 13.33 25.66 -4.96
N PRO A 280 13.11 24.59 -4.19
CA PRO A 280 12.13 24.62 -3.11
C PRO A 280 12.57 25.64 -2.05
N VAL A 281 11.61 26.43 -1.55
CA VAL A 281 11.83 27.40 -0.46
C VAL A 281 11.61 26.77 0.92
N TRP A 282 11.02 25.59 0.95
CA TRP A 282 10.86 24.72 2.12
C TRP A 282 10.91 23.28 1.63
N GLN A 283 11.52 22.38 2.41
CA GLN A 283 11.53 20.95 2.11
C GLN A 283 11.62 20.14 3.40
N GLN A 284 11.13 18.91 3.35
CA GLN A 284 11.19 17.96 4.44
C GLN A 284 11.28 16.53 3.90
N ASP A 285 12.22 15.76 4.44
CA ASP A 285 12.30 14.32 4.28
C ASP A 285 11.38 13.63 5.30
N PHE A 286 10.63 12.64 4.83
CA PHE A 286 9.82 11.73 5.61
C PHE A 286 10.53 10.38 5.55
N HIS A 287 11.07 9.92 6.68
CA HIS A 287 11.80 8.65 6.70
C HIS A 287 10.82 7.51 6.37
N ALA A 288 11.07 6.79 5.28
CA ALA A 288 10.58 5.44 5.12
C ALA A 288 11.45 4.51 5.96
N ALA A 289 10.94 4.03 7.10
CA ALA A 289 11.50 2.84 7.75
C ALA A 289 11.01 1.57 7.04
N HIS A 290 11.08 1.54 5.70
CA HIS A 290 10.67 0.39 4.90
C HIS A 290 11.58 0.16 3.70
N THR A 291 12.43 -0.85 3.83
CA THR A 291 12.88 -1.69 2.72
C THR A 291 11.67 -2.43 2.15
N HIS A 292 11.22 -2.06 0.96
CA HIS A 292 10.40 -2.96 0.16
C HIS A 292 11.32 -4.08 -0.35
N ASN A 293 10.89 -5.34 -0.19
CA ASN A 293 11.51 -6.44 -0.91
C ASN A 293 10.65 -6.70 -2.16
N ASP A 294 11.24 -6.47 -3.34
CA ASP A 294 10.61 -6.32 -4.66
C ASP A 294 10.05 -7.57 -5.30
N SER A 295 9.46 -8.44 -4.50
CA SER A 295 8.71 -9.57 -5.05
C SER A 295 7.31 -9.18 -5.54
N VAL A 296 6.70 -8.08 -5.07
CA VAL A 296 5.26 -7.81 -5.25
C VAL A 296 4.99 -6.80 -6.36
N THR A 297 4.42 -7.27 -7.47
CA THR A 297 4.05 -6.46 -8.64
C THR A 297 2.53 -6.39 -8.81
N SER A 298 2.04 -5.46 -9.65
CA SER A 298 0.62 -5.37 -10.00
C SER A 298 0.37 -5.57 -11.51
N VAL A 299 -0.68 -6.32 -11.82
CA VAL A 299 -1.14 -6.59 -13.18
C VAL A 299 -2.57 -6.10 -13.34
N GLY A 300 -2.72 -4.97 -14.02
CA GLY A 300 -3.99 -4.42 -14.47
C GLY A 300 -4.37 -4.93 -15.87
N ILE A 301 -5.61 -5.42 -16.01
CA ILE A 301 -6.19 -5.87 -17.28
C ILE A 301 -7.44 -5.04 -17.56
N SER A 302 -7.53 -4.49 -18.76
CA SER A 302 -8.68 -3.70 -19.21
C SER A 302 -9.07 -4.09 -20.63
N VAL A 303 -10.25 -4.71 -20.79
CA VAL A 303 -10.71 -5.23 -22.09
C VAL A 303 -12.22 -4.99 -22.28
N PRO A 304 -12.65 -4.42 -23.42
CA PRO A 304 -14.08 -4.25 -23.72
C PRO A 304 -14.74 -5.58 -24.10
N GLY A 305 -16.06 -5.68 -23.90
CA GLY A 305 -16.86 -6.84 -24.31
C GLY A 305 -17.46 -7.61 -23.13
N ASP A 306 -18.32 -8.59 -23.45
CA ASP A 306 -18.98 -9.42 -22.45
C ASP A 306 -18.22 -10.74 -22.24
N LEU A 307 -18.04 -11.13 -20.99
CA LEU A 307 -17.43 -12.39 -20.58
C LEU A 307 -18.46 -13.52 -20.52
N ASP A 308 -18.00 -14.73 -20.81
CA ASP A 308 -18.71 -15.97 -20.50
C ASP A 308 -18.46 -16.31 -19.03
N GLY A 309 -19.54 -16.29 -18.22
CA GLY A 309 -19.43 -16.48 -16.78
C GLY A 309 -18.87 -17.85 -16.37
N LYS A 310 -19.07 -18.90 -17.18
CA LYS A 310 -18.52 -20.23 -16.89
C LYS A 310 -17.01 -20.26 -17.17
N ARG A 311 -16.58 -19.74 -18.33
CA ARG A 311 -15.15 -19.66 -18.68
C ARG A 311 -14.36 -18.83 -17.65
N LEU A 312 -14.94 -17.70 -17.24
CA LEU A 312 -14.38 -16.84 -16.20
C LEU A 312 -14.19 -17.58 -14.88
N ASN A 313 -15.23 -18.28 -14.41
CA ASN A 313 -15.18 -19.00 -13.14
C ASN A 313 -14.16 -20.16 -13.17
N ASP A 314 -14.12 -20.91 -14.28
CA ASP A 314 -13.18 -22.01 -14.48
C ASP A 314 -11.73 -21.47 -14.46
N TRP A 315 -11.47 -20.34 -15.13
CA TRP A 315 -10.16 -19.70 -15.16
C TRP A 315 -9.72 -19.15 -13.79
N ILE A 316 -10.58 -18.41 -13.09
CA ILE A 316 -10.25 -17.85 -11.76
C ILE A 316 -9.99 -18.98 -10.75
N SER A 317 -10.76 -20.06 -10.79
CA SER A 317 -10.58 -21.21 -9.90
C SER A 317 -9.22 -21.88 -10.12
N GLU A 318 -8.82 -22.07 -11.39
CA GLU A 318 -7.51 -22.62 -11.75
C GLU A 318 -6.37 -21.67 -11.33
N LEU A 319 -6.52 -20.38 -11.62
CA LEU A 319 -5.55 -19.35 -11.28
C LEU A 319 -5.30 -19.32 -9.76
N LEU A 320 -6.35 -19.33 -8.96
CA LEU A 320 -6.24 -19.37 -7.49
C LEU A 320 -5.61 -20.67 -7.00
N ARG A 321 -5.92 -21.82 -7.63
CA ARG A 321 -5.33 -23.10 -7.24
C ARG A 321 -3.81 -23.14 -7.49
N VAL A 322 -3.36 -22.61 -8.63
CA VAL A 322 -1.95 -22.71 -9.05
C VAL A 322 -1.11 -21.54 -8.54
N LYS A 323 -1.68 -20.33 -8.50
CA LYS A 323 -1.00 -19.07 -8.21
C LYS A 323 -1.57 -18.31 -7.01
N GLY A 324 -2.54 -18.85 -6.28
CA GLY A 324 -3.14 -18.13 -5.15
C GLY A 324 -2.21 -17.90 -3.95
N GLY A 325 -1.10 -18.66 -3.85
CA GLY A 325 -0.01 -18.36 -2.91
C GLY A 325 0.85 -17.15 -3.32
N ASP A 326 0.85 -16.83 -4.61
CA ASP A 326 1.59 -15.70 -5.18
C ASP A 326 0.70 -14.47 -5.39
N ILE A 327 -0.62 -14.63 -5.50
CA ILE A 327 -1.58 -13.53 -5.62
C ILE A 327 -2.03 -13.11 -4.23
N TYR A 328 -1.77 -11.84 -3.87
CA TYR A 328 -2.09 -11.30 -2.55
C TYR A 328 -3.43 -10.59 -2.54
N ARG A 329 -3.75 -9.88 -3.63
CA ARG A 329 -5.03 -9.20 -3.80
C ARG A 329 -5.49 -9.25 -5.24
N MET A 330 -6.79 -9.39 -5.42
CA MET A 330 -7.42 -9.18 -6.71
C MET A 330 -8.70 -8.38 -6.56
N LYS A 331 -9.00 -7.55 -7.56
CA LYS A 331 -10.27 -6.83 -7.64
C LYS A 331 -10.65 -6.66 -9.10
N GLY A 332 -11.94 -6.69 -9.39
CA GLY A 332 -12.38 -6.28 -10.70
C GLY A 332 -13.85 -5.96 -10.81
N VAL A 333 -14.17 -5.29 -11.90
CA VAL A 333 -15.52 -4.97 -12.34
C VAL A 333 -15.68 -5.57 -13.73
N LEU A 334 -16.63 -6.48 -13.87
CA LEU A 334 -16.79 -7.31 -15.05
C LEU A 334 -18.16 -7.13 -15.68
N ALA A 335 -18.19 -7.15 -17.01
CA ALA A 335 -19.37 -7.25 -17.85
C ALA A 335 -19.56 -8.72 -18.24
N VAL A 336 -20.62 -9.35 -17.72
CA VAL A 336 -20.91 -10.77 -17.99
C VAL A 336 -22.11 -10.87 -18.94
N LYS A 337 -22.01 -11.77 -19.92
CA LYS A 337 -23.07 -12.04 -20.89
C LYS A 337 -24.35 -12.50 -20.19
N GLY A 338 -25.49 -11.96 -20.60
CA GLY A 338 -26.80 -12.31 -20.05
C GLY A 338 -27.20 -11.51 -18.80
N THR A 339 -26.42 -10.53 -18.35
CA THR A 339 -26.80 -9.63 -17.25
C THR A 339 -26.43 -8.17 -17.55
N ASN A 340 -27.33 -7.25 -17.17
CA ASN A 340 -27.06 -5.81 -17.22
C ASN A 340 -26.42 -5.27 -15.92
N LYS A 341 -26.14 -6.14 -14.94
CA LYS A 341 -25.47 -5.77 -13.70
C LYS A 341 -23.97 -5.94 -13.81
N ARG A 342 -23.23 -5.04 -13.17
CA ARG A 342 -21.78 -5.21 -12.97
C ARG A 342 -21.54 -6.36 -12.03
N LEU A 343 -20.66 -7.26 -12.40
CA LEU A 343 -20.12 -8.24 -11.46
C LEU A 343 -18.87 -7.63 -10.85
N VAL A 344 -18.93 -7.29 -9.56
CA VAL A 344 -17.78 -6.81 -8.81
C VAL A 344 -17.25 -7.98 -8.00
N PHE A 345 -15.97 -8.30 -8.19
CA PHE A 345 -15.31 -9.32 -7.41
C PHE A 345 -14.11 -8.73 -6.69
N GLN A 346 -13.81 -9.30 -5.53
CA GLN A 346 -12.65 -8.97 -4.73
C GLN A 346 -12.13 -10.24 -4.06
N GLY A 347 -10.82 -10.34 -3.93
CA GLY A 347 -10.19 -11.47 -3.29
C GLY A 347 -8.87 -11.11 -2.63
N VAL A 348 -8.55 -11.83 -1.57
CA VAL A 348 -7.30 -11.75 -0.84
C VAL A 348 -6.77 -13.18 -0.73
N HIS A 349 -5.57 -13.42 -1.26
CA HIS A 349 -5.03 -14.77 -1.44
C HIS A 349 -6.03 -15.73 -2.11
N MET A 350 -6.36 -16.84 -1.44
CA MET A 350 -7.23 -17.90 -1.93
C MET A 350 -8.73 -17.57 -1.81
N LEU A 351 -9.08 -16.48 -1.11
CA LEU A 351 -10.47 -16.10 -0.87
C LEU A 351 -10.97 -15.24 -2.02
N PHE A 352 -12.06 -15.67 -2.65
CA PHE A 352 -12.71 -14.98 -3.75
C PHE A 352 -14.18 -14.75 -3.43
N ASP A 353 -14.61 -13.49 -3.44
CA ASP A 353 -16.01 -13.10 -3.29
C ASP A 353 -16.45 -12.29 -4.52
N ALA A 354 -17.63 -12.61 -5.04
CA ALA A 354 -18.18 -11.96 -6.22
C ALA A 354 -19.67 -11.64 -6.00
N LYS A 355 -20.03 -10.39 -6.26
CA LYS A 355 -21.39 -9.89 -6.09
C LYS A 355 -21.81 -9.01 -7.26
N PHE A 356 -23.11 -9.02 -7.54
CA PHE A 356 -23.68 -8.04 -8.46
C PHE A 356 -23.84 -6.70 -7.76
N ASP A 357 -23.29 -5.66 -8.37
CA ASP A 357 -23.43 -4.27 -7.95
C ASP A 357 -24.56 -3.59 -8.75
N ARG A 358 -24.46 -2.29 -9.02
CA ARG A 358 -25.41 -1.53 -9.85
C ARG A 358 -25.41 -1.99 -11.31
N GLU A 359 -26.48 -1.62 -12.00
CA GLU A 359 -26.61 -1.80 -13.45
C GLU A 359 -25.68 -0.86 -14.22
N TRP A 360 -25.29 -1.29 -15.42
CA TRP A 360 -24.64 -0.44 -16.41
C TRP A 360 -25.62 0.64 -16.85
N THR A 361 -25.19 1.91 -16.83
CA THR A 361 -26.04 3.03 -17.27
C THR A 361 -26.14 3.08 -18.79
N ALA A 362 -27.24 3.60 -19.33
CA ALA A 362 -27.43 3.73 -20.77
C ALA A 362 -26.32 4.59 -21.40
N GLY A 363 -25.60 4.03 -22.38
CA GLY A 363 -24.46 4.68 -23.04
C GLY A 363 -23.11 4.47 -22.36
N GLU A 364 -23.07 3.78 -21.21
CA GLU A 364 -21.82 3.44 -20.55
C GLU A 364 -21.11 2.27 -21.26
N PRO A 365 -19.82 2.39 -21.58
CA PRO A 365 -19.08 1.30 -22.21
C PRO A 365 -18.96 0.12 -21.24
N ARG A 366 -19.43 -1.05 -21.68
CA ARG A 366 -19.27 -2.32 -20.96
C ARG A 366 -17.81 -2.77 -21.06
N GLN A 367 -17.04 -2.36 -20.07
CA GLN A 367 -15.60 -2.58 -19.99
C GLN A 367 -15.27 -3.45 -18.78
N ASN A 368 -14.43 -4.45 -18.99
CA ASN A 368 -13.91 -5.28 -17.91
C ASN A 368 -12.62 -4.67 -17.39
N THR A 369 -12.50 -4.53 -16.07
CA THR A 369 -11.28 -4.07 -15.41
C THR A 369 -10.94 -5.01 -14.27
N LEU A 370 -9.71 -5.51 -14.26
CA LEU A 370 -9.19 -6.41 -13.24
C LEU A 370 -7.82 -5.89 -12.80
N VAL A 371 -7.52 -6.04 -11.53
CA VAL A 371 -6.18 -5.85 -10.98
C VAL A 371 -5.83 -7.06 -10.13
N PHE A 372 -4.63 -7.57 -10.35
CA PHE A 372 -3.97 -8.56 -9.50
C PHE A 372 -2.76 -7.89 -8.86
N ILE A 373 -2.53 -8.14 -7.58
CA ILE A 373 -1.36 -7.69 -6.82
C ILE A 373 -0.77 -8.94 -6.19
N GLY A 374 0.52 -9.16 -6.36
CA GLY A 374 1.16 -10.39 -5.95
C GLY A 374 2.55 -10.52 -6.54
N ARG A 375 3.22 -11.63 -6.26
CA ARG A 375 4.58 -11.87 -6.73
C ARG A 375 4.66 -12.74 -7.97
N ASN A 376 5.73 -12.59 -8.74
CA ASN A 376 5.99 -13.39 -9.94
C ASN A 376 4.78 -13.44 -10.92
N LEU A 377 4.09 -12.30 -11.08
CA LEU A 377 2.90 -12.21 -11.92
C LEU A 377 3.28 -12.03 -13.39
N ASP A 378 2.83 -12.97 -14.23
CA ASP A 378 3.03 -12.90 -15.68
C ASP A 378 1.87 -12.13 -16.34
N ARG A 379 2.10 -10.84 -16.61
CA ARG A 379 1.10 -9.95 -17.24
C ARG A 379 0.62 -10.47 -18.59
N PRO A 380 1.49 -10.83 -19.56
CA PRO A 380 1.07 -11.42 -20.82
C PRO A 380 0.17 -12.65 -20.63
N ALA A 381 0.58 -13.62 -19.80
CA ALA A 381 -0.17 -14.85 -19.60
C ALA A 381 -1.55 -14.59 -18.95
N LEU A 382 -1.60 -13.74 -17.92
CA LEU A 382 -2.85 -13.34 -17.26
C LEU A 382 -3.80 -12.62 -18.22
N THR A 383 -3.26 -11.75 -19.07
CA THR A 383 -4.05 -10.98 -20.05
C THR A 383 -4.63 -11.88 -21.13
N GLU A 384 -3.84 -12.81 -21.68
CA GLU A 384 -4.30 -13.72 -22.72
C GLU A 384 -5.31 -14.74 -22.18
N ALA A 385 -5.07 -15.30 -20.99
CA ALA A 385 -6.01 -16.19 -20.33
C ALA A 385 -7.34 -15.49 -20.01
N PHE A 386 -7.29 -14.21 -19.58
CA PHE A 386 -8.49 -13.41 -19.37
C PHE A 386 -9.26 -13.14 -20.68
N LYS A 387 -8.56 -12.77 -21.76
CA LYS A 387 -9.20 -12.56 -23.07
C LYS A 387 -9.91 -13.81 -23.60
N ALA A 388 -9.38 -15.00 -23.31
CA ALA A 388 -10.03 -16.26 -23.67
C ALA A 388 -11.40 -16.48 -23.00
N CYS A 389 -11.72 -15.69 -21.96
CA CYS A 389 -13.01 -15.72 -21.28
C CYS A 389 -14.09 -14.85 -21.97
N LEU A 390 -13.76 -14.06 -23.00
CA LEU A 390 -14.74 -13.28 -23.78
C LEU A 390 -15.69 -14.20 -24.58
N ALA A 391 -16.92 -13.73 -24.79
CA ALA A 391 -18.07 -14.53 -25.23
C ALA A 391 -18.62 -14.24 -26.64
#